data_AF-U4KX31-F1
#
_entry.id   AF-U4KX31-F1
#
_cell.length_a   1.000
_cell.length_b   1.000
_cell.length_c   1.000
_cell.angle_alpha   90.00
_cell.angle_beta   90.00
_cell.angle_gamma   90.00
#
_symmetry.space_group_name_H-M   'P 1'
#
loop_
_entity.id
_entity.type
_entity.pdbx_description
1 polymer ?
#
loop_
_entity_poly.entity_id
_entity_poly.type
_entity_poly.pdbx_seq_one_letter_code
_entity_poly.pdbx_strand_id
1 'polypeptide(L)'
;MRISVHIPKRFLSDAHRKDVARRRCVWGTEVYTDDSDTLGVLMHTGKLPTWLSEDVESPEQFVKSTERKIIKDGVLSASPAAATATAAANSNKSANAKEELLTIPHGKDLLVVLLIIPRLERYTGTVRNALKSRSWNAIHDRMSYSIWEMHWVEAGEAESRGGEGKKRRYSFESSLSFSTPSARLKQ
;
A
#
# COMPACT_ATOMS: atom_id res chain seq x y z
N MET A 1 -12.65 -12.54 3.45
CA MET A 1 -12.90 -11.96 4.81
C MET A 1 -12.26 -10.58 4.84
N ARG A 2 -12.83 -9.60 5.56
CA ARG A 2 -12.22 -8.27 5.73
C ARG A 2 -11.78 -8.09 7.18
N ILE A 3 -10.62 -7.47 7.40
CA ILE A 3 -10.08 -7.15 8.72
C ILE A 3 -9.68 -5.68 8.76
N SER A 4 -9.97 -5.00 9.86
CA SER A 4 -9.57 -3.63 10.11
C SER A 4 -8.26 -3.55 10.89
N VAL A 5 -7.37 -2.67 10.47
CA VAL A 5 -6.11 -2.33 11.14
C VAL A 5 -6.10 -0.83 11.39
N HIS A 6 -6.01 -0.44 12.66
CA HIS A 6 -5.84 0.96 13.03
C HIS A 6 -4.35 1.28 13.22
N ILE A 7 -3.87 2.30 12.52
CA ILE A 7 -2.51 2.81 12.58
C ILE A 7 -2.53 4.18 13.29
N PRO A 8 -2.05 4.25 14.54
CA PRO A 8 -1.95 5.52 15.26
C PRO A 8 -1.06 6.54 14.55
N LYS A 9 -1.37 7.83 14.70
CA LYS A 9 -0.62 8.96 14.12
C LYS A 9 0.89 8.91 14.34
N ARG A 10 1.36 8.39 15.48
CA ARG A 10 2.81 8.32 15.78
C ARG A 10 3.57 7.42 14.81
N PHE A 11 2.91 6.41 14.24
CA PHE A 11 3.51 5.50 13.27
C PHE A 11 3.43 6.03 11.84
N LEU A 12 2.66 7.09 11.60
CA LEU A 12 2.55 7.78 10.32
C LEU A 12 3.63 8.85 10.13
N SER A 13 4.45 9.10 11.16
CA SER A 13 5.53 10.09 11.12
C SER A 13 6.61 9.73 10.10
N ASP A 14 7.31 10.76 9.61
CA ASP A 14 8.39 10.60 8.63
C ASP A 14 9.50 9.68 9.13
N ALA A 15 9.83 9.77 10.42
CA ALA A 15 10.83 8.91 11.05
C ALA A 15 10.41 7.43 11.01
N HIS A 16 9.15 7.10 11.30
CA HIS A 16 8.66 5.72 11.19
C HIS A 16 8.58 5.25 9.75
N ARG A 17 8.11 6.09 8.83
CA ARG A 17 8.09 5.76 7.39
C ARG A 17 9.50 5.48 6.86
N LYS A 18 10.50 6.27 7.28
CA LYS A 18 11.93 6.03 6.97
C LYS A 18 12.41 4.67 7.49
N ASP A 19 12.04 4.31 8.71
CA ASP A 19 12.39 3.02 9.31
C ASP A 19 11.75 1.83 8.57
N VAL A 20 10.48 1.95 8.21
CA VAL A 20 9.75 0.93 7.45
C VAL A 20 10.34 0.79 6.04
N ALA A 21 10.62 1.90 5.34
CA ALA A 21 11.26 1.89 4.02
C ALA A 21 12.64 1.20 4.06
N ARG A 22 13.42 1.45 5.11
CA ARG A 22 14.75 0.83 5.31
C ARG A 22 14.66 -0.68 5.56
N ARG A 23 13.77 -1.12 6.47
CA ARG A 23 13.60 -2.54 6.81
C ARG A 23 13.04 -3.33 5.64
N ARG A 24 12.12 -2.71 4.89
CA ARG A 24 11.57 -3.28 3.65
C ARG A 24 10.97 -4.66 3.86
N CYS A 25 10.24 -4.80 4.97
CA CYS A 25 9.48 -6.01 5.32
C CYS A 25 8.16 -6.03 4.54
N VAL A 26 8.25 -6.06 3.21
CA VAL A 26 7.12 -6.11 2.29
C VAL A 26 7.41 -7.22 1.28
N TRP A 27 6.52 -8.20 1.16
CA TRP A 27 6.66 -9.33 0.25
C TRP A 27 5.44 -9.44 -0.66
N GLY A 28 5.68 -9.49 -1.98
CA GLY A 28 4.63 -9.46 -2.98
C GLY A 28 4.25 -8.08 -3.49
N THR A 29 3.23 -8.05 -4.34
CA THR A 29 2.76 -6.89 -5.08
C THR A 29 1.29 -7.09 -5.45
N GLU A 30 0.44 -6.09 -5.19
CA GLU A 30 -1.04 -6.17 -5.18
C GLU A 30 -1.60 -7.12 -4.12
N VAL A 31 -1.03 -8.32 -4.03
CA VAL A 31 -1.24 -9.31 -2.99
C VAL A 31 0.04 -9.47 -2.20
N TYR A 32 -0.08 -9.31 -0.88
CA TYR A 32 1.02 -9.31 0.06
C TYR A 32 0.87 -10.46 1.05
N THR A 33 1.99 -11.03 1.50
CA THR A 33 1.98 -12.01 2.59
C THR A 33 1.48 -11.37 3.89
N ASP A 34 0.89 -12.15 4.81
CA ASP A 34 0.56 -11.67 6.16
C ASP A 34 1.80 -11.19 6.96
N ASP A 35 3.00 -11.63 6.58
CA ASP A 35 4.28 -11.15 7.16
C ASP A 35 4.64 -9.70 6.76
N SER A 36 3.93 -9.11 5.79
CA SER A 36 4.22 -7.77 5.29
C SER A 36 3.74 -6.66 6.22
N ASP A 37 4.61 -5.67 6.49
CA ASP A 37 4.29 -4.46 7.23
C ASP A 37 3.21 -3.64 6.49
N THR A 38 2.06 -3.43 7.13
CA THR A 38 0.91 -2.73 6.54
C THR A 38 1.26 -1.29 6.14
N LEU A 39 2.09 -0.58 6.91
CA LEU A 39 2.54 0.77 6.55
C LEU A 39 3.41 0.72 5.29
N GLY A 40 4.31 -0.27 5.23
CA GLY A 40 5.15 -0.50 4.05
C GLY A 40 4.34 -0.86 2.80
N VAL A 41 3.28 -1.65 2.95
CA VAL A 41 2.34 -1.96 1.86
C VAL A 41 1.60 -0.71 1.38
N LEU A 42 1.14 0.16 2.28
CA LEU A 42 0.52 1.42 1.91
C LEU A 42 1.47 2.34 1.15
N MET A 43 2.74 2.41 1.54
CA MET A 43 3.77 3.16 0.80
C MET A 43 4.05 2.53 -0.56
N HIS A 44 4.19 1.20 -0.63
CA HIS A 44 4.44 0.49 -1.88
C HIS A 44 3.27 0.62 -2.86
N THR A 45 2.03 0.61 -2.39
CA THR A 45 0.83 0.85 -3.22
C THR A 45 0.61 2.33 -3.56
N GLY A 46 1.42 3.23 -3.00
CA GLY A 46 1.32 4.67 -3.24
C GLY A 46 0.11 5.31 -2.55
N LYS A 47 -0.52 4.62 -1.59
CA LYS A 47 -1.61 5.15 -0.75
C LYS A 47 -1.10 6.07 0.35
N LEU A 48 0.16 5.89 0.74
CA LEU A 48 0.88 6.82 1.60
C LEU A 48 2.16 7.27 0.89
N PRO A 49 2.63 8.49 1.19
CA PRO A 49 3.89 8.96 0.66
C PRO A 49 4.99 8.02 1.16
N THR A 50 5.92 7.69 0.27
CA THR A 50 7.12 6.95 0.65
C THR A 50 8.13 7.87 1.34
N TRP A 51 9.20 7.30 1.90
CA TRP A 51 10.36 8.09 2.31
C TRP A 51 11.38 8.10 1.17
N LEU A 52 11.66 9.28 0.63
CA LEU A 52 12.72 9.49 -0.36
C LEU A 52 13.99 9.93 0.36
N SER A 53 15.13 9.36 -0.02
CA SER A 53 16.43 9.94 0.35
C SER A 53 16.54 11.34 -0.24
N GLU A 54 17.25 12.24 0.44
CA GLU A 54 17.50 13.62 -0.04
C GLU A 54 18.14 13.64 -1.44
N ASP A 55 18.93 12.61 -1.77
CA ASP A 55 19.59 12.45 -3.07
C ASP A 55 18.63 12.03 -4.21
N VAL A 56 17.37 11.71 -3.92
CA VAL A 56 16.40 11.18 -4.88
C VAL A 56 15.21 12.12 -4.98
N GLU A 57 15.20 12.92 -6.05
CA GLU A 57 14.25 14.01 -6.24
C GLU A 57 12.83 13.52 -6.60
N SER A 58 12.69 12.27 -7.09
CA SER A 58 11.39 11.70 -7.45
C SER A 58 11.35 10.16 -7.30
N PRO A 59 10.18 9.58 -6.95
CA PRO A 59 9.98 8.13 -6.96
C PRO A 59 10.30 7.46 -8.30
N GLU A 60 10.11 8.16 -9.42
CA GLU A 60 10.43 7.63 -10.75
C GLU A 60 11.93 7.44 -10.94
N GLN A 61 12.74 8.36 -10.41
CA GLN A 61 14.20 8.27 -10.47
C GLN A 61 14.69 7.07 -9.65
N PHE A 62 14.05 6.79 -8.51
CA PHE A 62 14.34 5.61 -7.69
C PHE A 62 14.07 4.30 -8.43
N VAL A 63 12.93 4.22 -9.13
CA VAL A 63 12.56 3.03 -9.92
C VAL A 63 13.60 2.82 -11.03
N LYS A 64 13.90 3.86 -11.82
CA LYS A 64 14.88 3.81 -12.92
C LYS A 64 16.30 3.47 -12.47
N SER A 65 16.73 3.95 -11.29
CA SER A 65 18.06 3.63 -10.76
C SER A 65 18.15 2.18 -10.28
N THR A 66 17.08 1.68 -9.66
CA THR A 66 17.03 0.29 -9.20
C THR A 66 16.98 -0.69 -10.36
N GLU A 67 16.21 -0.40 -11.41
CA GLU A 67 16.14 -1.22 -12.63
C GLU A 67 17.51 -1.29 -13.33
N ARG A 68 18.19 -0.14 -13.49
CA ARG A 68 19.55 -0.12 -14.06
C ARG A 68 20.54 -0.97 -13.26
N LYS A 69 20.46 -0.96 -11.93
CA LYS A 69 21.30 -1.81 -11.08
C LYS A 69 21.01 -3.29 -11.29
N ILE A 70 19.75 -3.68 -11.48
CA ILE A 70 19.37 -5.06 -11.80
C ILE A 70 19.95 -5.51 -13.15
N ILE A 71 19.95 -4.65 -14.16
CA ILE A 71 20.49 -4.98 -15.51
C ILE A 71 22.02 -5.11 -15.49
N LYS A 72 22.72 -4.38 -14.59
CA LYS A 72 24.19 -4.31 -14.58
C LYS A 72 24.88 -5.55 -13.99
N ASP A 73 24.18 -6.36 -13.20
CA ASP A 73 24.72 -7.55 -12.52
C ASP A 73 24.54 -8.87 -13.31
N GLY A 74 24.13 -8.82 -14.59
CA GLY A 74 24.24 -9.93 -15.55
C GLY A 74 23.35 -11.17 -15.32
N VAL A 75 22.60 -11.24 -14.22
CA VAL A 75 21.64 -12.33 -13.94
C VAL A 75 20.21 -11.82 -14.10
N LEU A 76 19.55 -12.27 -15.17
CA LEU A 76 18.13 -12.05 -15.41
C LEU A 76 17.30 -12.80 -14.35
N SER A 77 17.11 -12.21 -13.18
CA SER A 77 16.06 -12.67 -12.25
C SER A 77 14.73 -12.16 -12.77
N ALA A 78 13.87 -13.08 -13.21
CA ALA A 78 12.63 -12.81 -13.93
C ALA A 78 11.78 -11.73 -13.25
N SER A 79 11.78 -10.54 -13.85
CA SER A 79 10.76 -9.53 -13.65
C SER A 79 9.65 -9.82 -14.67
N PRO A 80 8.42 -10.21 -14.27
CA PRO A 80 7.30 -10.25 -15.21
C PRO A 80 6.75 -8.82 -15.30
N ALA A 81 7.52 -7.94 -15.92
CA ALA A 81 7.08 -6.62 -16.34
C ALA A 81 7.16 -6.56 -17.87
N ALA A 82 6.51 -7.50 -18.54
CA ALA A 82 6.29 -7.47 -19.98
C ALA A 82 5.08 -8.34 -20.36
N ALA A 83 3.90 -7.99 -19.84
CA ALA A 83 2.64 -8.39 -20.46
C ALA A 83 1.55 -7.37 -20.09
N THR A 84 0.91 -6.80 -21.12
CA THR A 84 -0.28 -5.92 -21.11
C THR A 84 0.03 -4.42 -20.88
N ALA A 85 -0.21 -3.46 -21.78
CA ALA A 85 -0.91 -3.46 -23.07
C ALA A 85 -0.41 -2.33 -23.99
N THR A 86 -0.26 -2.66 -25.27
CA THR A 86 -0.43 -1.75 -26.40
C THR A 86 -1.90 -1.30 -26.43
N ALA A 87 -2.15 -0.02 -26.14
CA ALA A 87 -3.35 0.70 -26.56
C ALA A 87 -3.00 2.18 -26.68
N ALA A 88 -2.54 2.58 -27.87
CA ALA A 88 -2.42 3.98 -28.25
C ALA A 88 -3.74 4.45 -28.91
N ALA A 89 -4.02 5.74 -28.71
CA ALA A 89 -5.04 6.59 -29.35
C ALA A 89 -6.46 6.60 -28.74
N ASN A 90 -6.72 7.57 -27.87
CA ASN A 90 -7.37 8.81 -28.32
C ASN A 90 -7.26 9.93 -27.27
N SER A 91 -6.59 11.00 -27.68
CA SER A 91 -6.53 12.29 -26.99
C SER A 91 -7.91 12.95 -26.95
N ASN A 92 -8.33 13.45 -25.78
CA ASN A 92 -8.66 14.87 -25.55
C ASN A 92 -9.35 15.08 -24.19
N LYS A 93 -8.90 16.14 -23.49
CA LYS A 93 -9.48 16.76 -22.28
C LYS A 93 -9.40 15.97 -20.96
N SER A 94 -8.33 16.24 -20.20
CA SER A 94 -8.43 17.06 -18.98
C SER A 94 -7.04 17.26 -18.39
N ALA A 95 -6.48 18.45 -18.64
CA ALA A 95 -5.36 18.95 -17.87
C ALA A 95 -5.85 19.37 -16.47
N ASN A 96 -6.20 18.40 -15.62
CA ASN A 96 -6.41 18.61 -14.18
C ASN A 96 -6.41 17.28 -13.38
N ALA A 97 -5.32 16.54 -13.44
CA ALA A 97 -5.05 15.41 -12.55
C ALA A 97 -3.54 15.32 -12.29
N LYS A 98 -2.95 16.46 -11.89
CA LYS A 98 -1.65 16.42 -11.23
C LYS A 98 -1.93 15.82 -9.86
N GLU A 99 -1.66 14.52 -9.76
CA GLU A 99 -1.71 13.69 -8.55
C GLU A 99 -1.73 14.54 -7.28
N GLU A 100 -2.90 14.61 -6.64
CA GLU A 100 -3.02 15.19 -5.31
C GLU A 100 -2.06 14.40 -4.42
N LEU A 101 -0.89 14.98 -4.14
CA LEU A 101 0.11 14.39 -3.27
C LEU A 101 -0.59 13.96 -1.99
N LEU A 102 -0.74 12.64 -1.79
CA LEU A 102 -1.47 12.08 -0.65
C LEU A 102 -0.75 12.53 0.62
N THR A 103 -1.22 13.63 1.18
CA THR A 103 -0.64 14.27 2.34
C THR A 103 -1.26 13.61 3.56
N ILE A 104 -0.42 13.18 4.49
CA ILE A 104 -0.88 12.61 5.75
C ILE A 104 -1.48 13.76 6.57
N PRO A 105 -2.79 13.76 6.87
CA PRO A 105 -3.41 14.79 7.68
C PRO A 105 -2.79 14.82 9.07
N HIS A 106 -2.43 16.01 9.54
CA HIS A 106 -1.87 16.18 10.87
C HIS A 106 -2.87 15.74 11.95
N GLY A 107 -2.38 15.01 12.95
CA GLY A 107 -3.17 14.67 14.12
C GLY A 107 -4.31 13.68 13.88
N LYS A 108 -4.27 12.88 12.81
CA LYS A 108 -5.24 11.81 12.54
C LYS A 108 -4.61 10.44 12.63
N ASP A 109 -5.40 9.47 13.07
CA ASP A 109 -5.06 8.05 12.94
C ASP A 109 -5.58 7.55 11.57
N LEU A 110 -5.08 6.40 11.12
CA LEU A 110 -5.49 5.78 9.87
C LEU A 110 -6.14 4.43 10.14
N LEU A 111 -7.38 4.25 9.71
CA LEU A 111 -7.99 2.94 9.58
C LEU A 111 -7.69 2.37 8.19
N VAL A 112 -7.22 1.14 8.14
CA VAL A 112 -6.97 0.39 6.92
C VAL A 112 -7.81 -0.87 6.96
N VAL A 113 -8.59 -1.13 5.92
CA VAL A 113 -9.30 -2.40 5.79
C VAL A 113 -8.53 -3.28 4.83
N LEU A 114 -8.19 -4.47 5.30
CA LEU A 114 -7.49 -5.50 4.55
C LEU A 114 -8.50 -6.52 4.02
N LEU A 115 -8.38 -6.88 2.75
CA LEU A 115 -9.06 -8.05 2.19
C LEU A 115 -8.16 -9.26 2.38
N ILE A 116 -8.58 -10.18 3.25
CA ILE A 116 -7.88 -11.45 3.47
C ILE A 116 -8.26 -12.43 2.37
N ILE A 117 -7.24 -12.99 1.73
CA ILE A 117 -7.33 -13.91 0.59
C ILE A 117 -6.45 -15.15 0.83
N PRO A 118 -6.71 -16.26 0.12
CA PRO A 118 -5.85 -17.44 0.19
C PRO A 118 -4.39 -17.08 -0.12
N ARG A 119 -3.45 -17.89 0.38
CA ARG A 119 -2.03 -17.79 0.01
C ARG A 119 -1.85 -17.91 -1.49
N LEU A 120 -0.84 -17.22 -2.00
CA LEU A 120 -0.28 -17.51 -3.31
C LEU A 120 0.83 -18.57 -3.21
N GLU A 121 1.04 -19.32 -4.29
CA GLU A 121 2.20 -20.23 -4.38
C GLU A 121 3.52 -19.46 -4.44
N ARG A 122 3.50 -18.27 -5.04
CA ARG A 122 4.65 -17.38 -5.19
C ARG A 122 4.21 -15.93 -5.09
N TYR A 123 5.04 -15.12 -4.46
CA TYR A 123 4.87 -13.67 -4.38
C TYR A 123 5.98 -13.01 -5.17
N THR A 124 5.62 -12.20 -6.16
CA THR A 124 6.60 -11.45 -6.97
C THR A 124 6.82 -10.08 -6.34
N GLY A 125 8.08 -9.75 -6.03
CA GLY A 125 8.45 -8.41 -5.57
C GLY A 125 8.65 -7.45 -6.75
N THR A 126 8.31 -6.17 -6.55
CA THR A 126 8.49 -5.09 -7.54
C THR A 126 9.09 -3.84 -6.91
N VAL A 127 9.53 -2.90 -7.73
CA VAL A 127 9.90 -1.55 -7.30
C VAL A 127 8.81 -0.59 -7.76
N ARG A 128 8.21 0.15 -6.85
CA ARG A 128 7.22 1.20 -7.15
C ARG A 128 7.13 2.19 -6.00
N ASN A 129 6.72 3.42 -6.28
CA ASN A 129 6.58 4.46 -5.26
C ASN A 129 7.81 4.55 -4.35
N ALA A 130 9.00 4.51 -4.97
CA ALA A 130 10.31 4.47 -4.31
C ALA A 130 10.52 3.40 -3.22
N LEU A 131 9.78 2.29 -3.27
CA LEU A 131 9.91 1.17 -2.34
C LEU A 131 9.98 -0.15 -3.12
N LYS A 132 10.96 -1.00 -2.78
CA LYS A 132 11.14 -2.32 -3.39
C LYS A 132 10.55 -3.42 -2.52
N SER A 133 9.44 -4.05 -2.91
CA SER A 133 8.99 -5.28 -2.24
C SER A 133 9.90 -6.47 -2.58
N ARG A 134 9.84 -7.51 -1.75
CA ARG A 134 10.62 -8.74 -1.87
C ARG A 134 9.78 -9.81 -2.56
N SER A 135 10.43 -10.67 -3.33
CA SER A 135 9.81 -11.91 -3.79
C SER A 135 9.83 -12.96 -2.68
N TRP A 136 8.86 -13.86 -2.69
CA TRP A 136 8.82 -15.07 -1.87
C TRP A 136 8.48 -16.24 -2.77
N ASN A 137 9.47 -17.10 -3.04
CA ASN A 137 9.38 -18.15 -4.05
C ASN A 137 9.14 -19.55 -3.46
N ALA A 138 9.09 -19.67 -2.14
CA ALA A 138 8.74 -20.90 -1.43
C ALA A 138 7.25 -20.94 -1.09
N ILE A 139 6.70 -22.13 -0.83
CA ILE A 139 5.33 -22.25 -0.34
C ILE A 139 5.24 -21.52 1.01
N HIS A 140 4.34 -20.54 1.07
CA HIS A 140 4.01 -19.81 2.29
C HIS A 140 2.87 -20.56 3.01
N ASP A 141 2.95 -20.70 4.32
CA ASP A 141 2.04 -21.53 5.11
C ASP A 141 0.79 -20.78 5.62
N ARG A 142 0.75 -19.45 5.45
CA ARG A 142 -0.29 -18.58 6.02
C ARG A 142 -1.21 -17.98 4.96
N MET A 143 -1.68 -16.75 5.16
CA MET A 143 -2.65 -16.06 4.32
C MET A 143 -1.99 -14.91 3.56
N SER A 144 -2.67 -14.43 2.53
CA SER A 144 -2.31 -13.16 1.91
C SER A 144 -3.34 -12.09 2.23
N TYR A 145 -2.98 -10.84 2.00
CA TYR A 145 -3.91 -9.73 2.03
C TYR A 145 -3.64 -8.71 0.93
N SER A 146 -4.66 -7.91 0.61
CA SER A 146 -4.53 -6.69 -0.17
C SER A 146 -5.21 -5.52 0.57
N ILE A 147 -4.85 -4.30 0.21
CA ILE A 147 -5.52 -3.10 0.75
C ILE A 147 -6.88 -2.98 0.07
N TRP A 148 -7.96 -3.00 0.86
CA TRP A 148 -9.32 -2.83 0.36
C TRP A 148 -9.72 -1.35 0.34
N GLU A 149 -9.65 -0.68 1.50
CA GLU A 149 -9.97 0.74 1.65
C GLU A 149 -9.19 1.35 2.82
N MET A 150 -9.17 2.68 2.89
CA MET A 150 -8.53 3.43 3.97
C MET A 150 -9.34 4.66 4.36
N HIS A 151 -9.37 4.96 5.66
CA HIS A 151 -10.12 6.09 6.22
C HIS A 151 -9.29 6.81 7.27
N TRP A 152 -9.19 8.13 7.16
CA TRP A 152 -8.64 8.97 8.22
C TRP A 152 -9.65 9.09 9.35
N VAL A 153 -9.21 8.81 10.58
CA VAL A 153 -10.03 8.89 11.79
C VAL A 153 -9.38 9.81 12.81
N GLU A 154 -10.16 10.27 13.79
CA GLU A 154 -9.66 11.17 14.82
C GLU A 154 -8.57 10.50 15.66
N ALA A 155 -7.53 11.26 16.04
CA ALA A 155 -6.42 10.72 16.80
C ALA A 155 -6.85 10.19 18.18
N GLY A 156 -6.28 9.05 18.55
CA GLY A 156 -6.59 8.35 19.79
C GLY A 156 -7.65 7.27 19.61
N GLU A 157 -8.38 7.23 18.47
CA GLU A 157 -9.29 6.13 18.16
C GLU A 157 -8.53 4.81 17.99
N ALA A 158 -7.36 4.84 17.36
CA ALA A 158 -6.51 3.65 17.21
C ALA A 158 -5.99 3.11 18.55
N GLU A 159 -5.86 3.98 19.56
CA GLU A 159 -5.26 3.66 20.85
C GLU A 159 -6.27 3.50 21.99
N SER A 160 -7.55 3.82 21.71
CA SER A 160 -8.60 3.81 22.70
C SER A 160 -8.68 2.45 23.42
N ARG A 161 -8.41 2.46 24.72
CA ARG A 161 -8.45 1.28 25.59
C ARG A 161 -9.82 1.15 26.25
N GLY A 162 -10.21 -0.07 26.58
CA GLY A 162 -11.46 -0.35 27.30
C GLY A 162 -12.69 -0.62 26.41
N GLY A 163 -13.84 -0.85 27.06
CA GLY A 163 -15.08 -1.24 26.39
C GLY A 163 -15.68 -0.15 25.51
N GLU A 164 -15.54 1.11 25.89
CA GLU A 164 -16.07 2.26 25.13
C GLU A 164 -15.33 2.47 23.81
N GLY A 165 -13.99 2.40 23.82
CA GLY A 165 -13.18 2.45 22.60
C GLY A 165 -13.44 1.26 21.67
N LYS A 166 -13.70 0.06 22.22
CA LYS A 166 -14.16 -1.09 21.42
C LYS A 166 -15.53 -0.82 20.78
N LYS A 167 -16.50 -0.28 21.53
CA LYS A 167 -17.84 0.04 21.01
C LYS A 167 -17.78 1.06 19.86
N ARG A 168 -16.96 2.12 19.99
CA ARG A 168 -16.78 3.12 18.92
C ARG A 168 -16.20 2.51 17.66
N ARG A 169 -15.14 1.69 17.77
CA ARG A 169 -14.57 0.96 16.63
C ARG A 169 -15.57 0.04 15.95
N TYR A 170 -16.27 -0.82 16.71
CA TYR A 170 -17.32 -1.68 16.15
C TYR A 170 -18.43 -0.90 15.47
N SER A 171 -18.87 0.21 16.05
CA SER A 171 -19.88 1.08 15.45
C SER A 171 -19.40 1.70 14.14
N PHE A 172 -18.16 2.16 14.09
CA PHE A 172 -17.55 2.74 12.90
C PHE A 172 -17.38 1.68 11.80
N GLU A 173 -16.85 0.51 12.13
CA GLU A 173 -16.71 -0.62 11.22
C GLU A 173 -18.06 -1.09 10.68
N SER A 174 -19.08 -1.13 11.53
CA SER A 174 -20.45 -1.43 11.12
C SER A 174 -20.94 -0.41 10.09
N SER A 175 -20.71 0.89 10.32
CA SER A 175 -21.11 1.95 9.38
C SER A 175 -20.42 1.83 8.01
N LEU A 176 -19.16 1.39 7.97
CA LEU A 176 -18.44 1.13 6.73
C LEU A 176 -19.04 -0.05 5.95
N SER A 177 -19.50 -1.09 6.66
CA SER A 177 -20.10 -2.27 6.02
C SER A 177 -21.42 -1.95 5.29
N PHE A 178 -22.19 -0.97 5.79
CA PHE A 178 -23.46 -0.55 5.18
C PHE A 178 -23.28 0.53 4.10
N SER A 179 -22.14 1.21 4.06
CA SER A 179 -21.82 2.23 3.06
C SER A 179 -21.18 1.61 1.81
N THR A 180 -21.85 0.66 1.14
CA THR A 180 -21.40 0.20 -0.19
C THR A 180 -21.88 1.20 -1.25
N PRO A 181 -21.00 1.76 -2.11
CA PRO A 181 -21.47 2.54 -3.25
C PRO A 181 -22.22 1.60 -4.19
N SER A 182 -23.52 1.81 -4.35
CA SER A 182 -24.30 1.18 -5.41
C SER A 182 -23.75 1.68 -6.74
N ALA A 183 -22.83 0.92 -7.35
CA ALA A 183 -22.35 1.19 -8.70
C ALA A 183 -23.52 1.03 -9.68
N ARG A 184 -24.15 2.16 -10.01
CA ARG A 184 -25.23 2.26 -10.99
C ARG A 184 -24.60 2.02 -12.37
N LEU A 185 -24.76 0.82 -12.90
CA LEU A 185 -24.50 0.51 -14.30
C LEU A 185 -25.35 1.48 -15.14
N LYS A 186 -24.70 2.41 -15.84
CA LYS A 186 -25.36 3.14 -16.93
C LYS A 186 -25.28 2.24 -18.15
N GLN A 187 -26.46 1.82 -18.61
CA GLN A 187 -26.69 1.19 -19.91
C GLN A 187 -26.44 2.21 -21.04
#